data_AF-A0A7S1EDR5-F1
#
_entry.id   AF-A0A7S1EDR5-F1
#
_cell.length_a   1.000
_cell.length_b   1.000
_cell.length_c   1.000
_cell.angle_alpha   90.00
_cell.angle_beta   90.00
_cell.angle_gamma   90.00
#
_symmetry.space_group_name_H-M   'P 1'
#
loop_
_entity.id
_entity.type
_entity.pdbx_description
1 polymer ?
#
loop_
_entity_poly.entity_id
_entity_poly.type
_entity_poly.pdbx_seq_one_letter_code
_entity_poly.pdbx_strand_id
1 'polypeptide(L)'
;RYGSFAMELLINEMMKRGANKGRMEAKIFGGGAVISGMNSLNVGERNTNFVIDYLKLERIPIVSKDVMDVYPRKVCFLPASGKAMVKRLAPTNTDALVQQDRVAIQKVQPVASSGGSIDLF
;
A
#
# COMPACT_ATOMS: atom_id res chain seq x y z
N ARG A 1 -15.39 -5.41 1.65
CA ARG A 1 -15.90 -5.84 2.98
C ARG A 1 -15.09 -5.25 4.13
N TYR A 2 -13.75 -5.30 4.12
CA TYR A 2 -12.92 -4.73 5.19
C TYR A 2 -12.94 -3.19 5.26
N GLY A 3 -13.02 -2.50 4.12
CA GLY A 3 -12.98 -1.04 4.06
C GLY A 3 -14.12 -0.36 4.83
N SER A 4 -15.35 -0.85 4.72
CA SER A 4 -16.52 -0.27 5.37
C SER A 4 -16.41 -0.30 6.89
N PHE A 5 -16.03 -1.45 7.43
CA PHE A 5 -15.86 -1.64 8.88
C PHE A 5 -14.72 -0.78 9.44
N ALA A 6 -13.59 -0.72 8.74
CA ALA A 6 -12.45 0.10 9.17
C ALA A 6 -12.80 1.60 9.19
N MET A 7 -13.51 2.09 8.18
CA MET A 7 -13.94 3.49 8.09
C MET A 7 -14.96 3.83 9.17
N GLU A 8 -15.95 2.96 9.38
CA GLU A 8 -16.96 3.13 10.41
C GLU A 8 -16.34 3.17 11.81
N LEU A 9 -15.44 2.23 12.12
CA LEU A 9 -14.71 2.20 13.38
C LEU A 9 -13.91 3.49 13.60
N LEU A 10 -13.20 3.97 12.57
CA LEU A 10 -12.42 5.20 12.66
C LEU A 10 -13.31 6.43 12.92
N ILE A 11 -14.41 6.58 12.19
CA ILE A 11 -15.36 7.69 12.37
C ILE A 11 -15.92 7.66 13.79
N ASN A 12 -16.35 6.49 14.26
CA ASN A 12 -16.90 6.32 15.60
C ASN A 12 -15.87 6.65 16.69
N GLU A 13 -14.62 6.20 16.56
CA GLU A 13 -13.56 6.52 17.51
C GLU A 13 -13.20 8.02 17.50
N MET A 14 -13.23 8.69 16.35
CA MET A 14 -13.06 10.14 16.29
C MET A 14 -14.23 10.86 16.99
N MET A 15 -15.47 10.42 16.77
CA MET A 15 -16.66 11.00 17.40
C MET A 15 -16.63 10.85 18.93
N LYS A 16 -16.23 9.67 19.44
CA LYS A 16 -16.02 9.44 20.89
C LYS A 16 -15.00 10.39 21.51
N ARG A 17 -14.03 10.84 20.71
CA ARG A 17 -12.99 11.82 21.11
C ARG A 17 -13.42 13.28 20.88
N GLY A 18 -14.70 13.52 20.56
CA GLY A 18 -15.27 14.85 20.41
C GLY A 18 -15.27 15.40 18.98
N ALA A 19 -14.91 14.60 17.96
CA ALA A 19 -15.03 15.04 16.58
C ALA A 19 -16.49 15.18 16.16
N ASN A 20 -16.82 16.27 15.48
CA ASN A 20 -18.13 16.46 14.87
C ASN A 20 -18.10 15.94 13.42
N LYS A 21 -18.92 14.93 13.12
CA LYS A 21 -19.03 14.35 11.78
C LYS A 21 -19.30 15.38 10.69
N GLY A 22 -20.14 16.39 10.96
CA GLY A 22 -20.46 17.46 10.02
C GLY A 22 -19.30 18.43 9.73
N ARG A 23 -18.20 18.34 10.48
CA ARG A 23 -16.96 19.12 10.26
C ARG A 23 -15.80 18.25 9.80
N MET A 24 -16.02 16.96 9.56
CA MET A 24 -14.98 16.08 9.06
C MET A 24 -14.68 16.39 7.60
N GLU A 25 -13.42 16.27 7.22
CA GLU A 25 -12.95 16.38 5.85
C GLU A 25 -12.03 15.20 5.56
N ALA A 26 -11.98 14.77 4.30
CA ALA A 26 -11.17 13.64 3.88
C ALA A 26 -10.09 14.06 2.89
N LYS A 27 -8.91 13.46 3.05
CA LYS A 27 -7.84 13.47 2.05
C LYS A 27 -7.52 12.05 1.67
N ILE A 28 -7.61 11.72 0.39
CA ILE A 28 -7.48 10.34 -0.09
C ILE A 28 -6.19 10.17 -0.90
N PHE A 29 -5.49 9.06 -0.63
CA PHE A 29 -4.17 8.78 -1.19
C PHE A 29 -4.07 7.30 -1.56
N GLY A 30 -3.24 7.00 -2.57
CA GLY A 30 -2.88 5.62 -2.92
C GLY A 30 -3.70 5.04 -4.07
N GLY A 31 -4.05 3.76 -4.02
CA GLY A 31 -4.75 3.10 -5.12
C GLY A 31 -3.93 2.98 -6.42
N GLY A 32 -2.61 3.16 -6.34
CA GLY A 32 -1.72 3.04 -7.50
C GLY A 32 -1.46 1.59 -7.92
N ALA A 33 -1.20 1.38 -9.21
CA ALA A 33 -0.84 0.10 -9.80
C ALA A 33 0.68 -0.08 -9.79
N VAL A 34 1.23 -0.36 -8.60
CA VAL A 34 2.69 -0.33 -8.35
C VAL A 34 3.39 -1.68 -8.53
N ILE A 35 2.64 -2.78 -8.65
CA ILE A 35 3.18 -4.14 -8.78
C ILE A 35 2.98 -4.62 -10.22
N SER A 36 4.08 -4.76 -10.96
CA SER A 36 4.10 -5.37 -12.30
C SER A 36 3.46 -6.76 -12.28
N GLY A 37 2.53 -7.03 -13.21
CA GLY A 37 1.84 -8.33 -13.31
C GLY A 37 0.57 -8.48 -12.45
N MET A 38 0.27 -7.53 -11.55
CA MET A 38 -0.98 -7.52 -10.75
C MET A 38 -2.08 -6.60 -11.33
N ASN A 39 -1.81 -5.98 -12.50
CA ASN A 39 -2.73 -5.05 -13.17
C ASN A 39 -4.11 -5.65 -13.47
N SER A 40 -4.23 -6.98 -13.62
CA SER A 40 -5.51 -7.66 -13.90
C SER A 40 -6.51 -7.59 -12.74
N LEU A 41 -6.06 -7.32 -11.50
CA LEU A 41 -6.93 -7.34 -10.33
C LEU A 41 -7.58 -5.97 -10.01
N ASN A 42 -7.14 -4.87 -10.65
CA ASN A 42 -7.67 -3.50 -10.50
C ASN A 42 -8.02 -3.09 -9.06
N VAL A 43 -7.27 -3.57 -8.06
CA VAL A 43 -7.58 -3.39 -6.63
C VAL A 43 -7.52 -1.91 -6.25
N GLY A 44 -6.55 -1.18 -6.81
CA GLY A 44 -6.36 0.25 -6.55
C GLY A 44 -7.55 1.10 -7.01
N GLU A 45 -8.07 0.81 -8.20
CA GLU A 45 -9.27 1.47 -8.74
C GLU A 45 -10.51 1.16 -7.90
N ARG A 46 -10.73 -0.12 -7.60
CA ARG A 46 -11.85 -0.56 -6.76
C ARG A 46 -11.84 0.10 -5.38
N ASN A 47 -10.68 0.19 -4.75
CA ASN A 47 -10.54 0.85 -3.45
C ASN A 47 -10.80 2.35 -3.56
N THR A 48 -10.32 3.00 -4.62
CA THR A 48 -10.54 4.42 -4.86
C THR A 48 -12.02 4.72 -5.04
N ASN A 49 -12.72 3.95 -5.87
CA ASN A 49 -14.16 4.10 -6.10
C ASN A 49 -14.95 3.84 -4.81
N PHE A 50 -14.64 2.76 -4.09
CA PHE A 50 -15.26 2.47 -2.81
C PHE A 50 -15.13 3.62 -1.80
N VAL A 51 -13.93 4.19 -1.65
CA VAL A 51 -13.71 5.30 -0.70
C VAL A 51 -14.47 6.56 -1.11
N ILE A 52 -14.53 6.87 -2.41
CA ILE A 52 -15.27 8.02 -2.92
C ILE A 52 -16.77 7.86 -2.62
N ASP A 53 -17.33 6.68 -2.92
CA ASP A 53 -18.75 6.40 -2.69
C ASP A 53 -19.11 6.40 -1.20
N TYR A 54 -18.24 5.80 -0.36
CA TYR A 54 -18.42 5.77 1.09
C TYR A 54 -18.41 7.18 1.69
N LEU A 55 -17.42 8.01 1.35
CA LEU A 55 -17.34 9.38 1.86
C LEU A 55 -18.51 10.25 1.40
N LYS A 56 -19.00 10.02 0.16
CA LYS A 56 -20.20 10.68 -0.36
C LYS A 56 -21.45 10.28 0.44
N LEU A 57 -21.62 8.99 0.75
CA LEU A 57 -22.73 8.50 1.56
C LEU A 57 -22.71 9.09 2.97
N GLU A 58 -21.52 9.15 3.57
CA GLU A 58 -21.28 9.69 4.92
C GLU A 58 -21.30 11.23 4.98
N ARG A 59 -21.43 11.91 3.83
CA ARG A 59 -21.40 13.37 3.66
C ARG A 59 -20.10 14.02 4.17
N ILE A 60 -18.97 13.34 3.98
CA ILE A 60 -17.64 13.84 4.33
C ILE A 60 -16.97 14.36 3.03
N PRO A 61 -16.76 15.69 2.88
CA PRO A 61 -16.15 16.24 1.68
C PRO A 61 -14.69 15.79 1.52
N ILE A 62 -14.32 15.45 0.29
CA ILE A 62 -12.93 15.20 -0.08
C ILE A 62 -12.28 16.52 -0.46
N VAL A 63 -11.32 16.99 0.35
CA VAL A 63 -10.61 18.27 0.13
C VAL A 63 -9.30 18.11 -0.63
N SER A 64 -8.80 16.88 -0.76
CA SER A 64 -7.60 16.56 -1.54
C SER A 64 -7.59 15.10 -1.97
N LYS A 65 -7.07 14.83 -3.17
CA LYS A 65 -6.97 13.47 -3.75
C LYS A 65 -5.64 13.30 -4.50
N ASP A 66 -4.87 12.29 -4.13
CA ASP A 66 -3.68 11.81 -4.87
C ASP A 66 -3.74 10.27 -4.98
N VAL A 67 -4.61 9.83 -5.88
CA VAL A 67 -4.98 8.43 -6.08
C VAL A 67 -4.59 7.95 -7.48
N MET A 68 -4.63 6.63 -7.69
CA MET A 68 -4.15 5.99 -8.92
C MET A 68 -2.66 6.26 -9.11
N ASP A 69 -2.14 6.27 -10.34
CA ASP A 69 -0.71 6.41 -10.67
C ASP A 69 0.11 5.12 -10.46
N VAL A 70 1.24 5.01 -11.14
CA VAL A 70 2.12 3.83 -11.17
C VAL A 70 3.23 3.88 -10.12
N TYR A 71 3.42 5.05 -9.50
CA TYR A 71 4.48 5.24 -8.52
C TYR A 71 4.02 4.90 -7.09
N PRO A 72 4.81 4.11 -6.33
CA PRO A 72 4.61 3.97 -4.90
C PRO A 72 4.72 5.32 -4.20
N ARG A 73 3.97 5.51 -3.12
CA ARG A 73 4.04 6.75 -2.33
C ARG A 73 3.98 6.49 -0.85
N LYS A 74 4.77 7.27 -0.10
CA LYS A 74 4.72 7.34 1.35
C LYS A 74 3.89 8.55 1.76
N VAL A 75 2.89 8.34 2.60
CA VAL A 75 2.00 9.37 3.12
C VAL A 75 2.30 9.61 4.59
N CYS A 76 2.42 10.88 4.98
CA CYS A 76 2.49 11.30 6.38
C CYS A 76 1.36 12.30 6.63
N PHE A 77 0.50 12.01 7.59
CA PHE A 77 -0.61 12.87 7.97
C PHE A 77 -0.33 13.49 9.35
N LEU A 78 -0.56 14.81 9.46
CA LEU A 78 -0.39 15.58 10.69
C LEU A 78 -1.77 16.01 11.21
N PRO A 79 -2.42 15.22 12.09
CA PRO A 79 -3.82 15.41 12.44
C PRO A 79 -4.14 16.78 13.02
N ALA A 80 -3.25 17.32 13.87
CA ALA A 80 -3.44 18.63 14.51
C ALA A 80 -3.56 19.80 13.52
N SER A 81 -3.00 19.66 12.30
CA SER A 81 -3.03 20.70 11.26
C SER A 81 -3.82 20.30 10.01
N GLY A 82 -4.24 19.03 9.92
CA GLY A 82 -4.81 18.44 8.71
C GLY A 82 -3.84 18.36 7.52
N LYS A 83 -2.55 18.69 7.68
CA LYS A 83 -1.57 18.63 6.58
C LYS A 83 -1.25 17.17 6.24
N ALA A 84 -1.11 16.89 4.95
CA ALA A 84 -0.68 15.60 4.44
C ALA A 84 0.52 15.82 3.52
N MET A 85 1.58 15.07 3.75
CA MET A 85 2.79 15.09 2.92
C MET A 85 2.89 13.77 2.18
N VAL A 86 3.14 13.86 0.87
CA VAL A 86 3.29 12.69 0.01
C VAL A 86 4.66 12.72 -0.62
N LYS A 87 5.42 11.63 -0.45
CA LYS A 87 6.66 11.40 -1.18
C LYS A 87 6.44 10.28 -2.17
N ARG A 88 6.49 10.59 -3.47
CA ARG A 88 6.56 9.58 -4.53
C ARG A 88 7.92 8.91 -4.48
N LEU A 89 7.92 7.59 -4.52
CA LEU A 89 9.12 6.77 -4.48
C LEU A 89 9.46 6.36 -5.91
N ALA A 90 10.75 6.18 -6.18
CA ALA A 90 11.17 5.57 -7.42
C ALA A 90 10.53 4.17 -7.51
N PRO A 91 10.11 3.74 -8.71
CA PRO A 91 9.72 2.34 -8.91
C PRO A 91 10.90 1.48 -8.47
N THR A 92 10.71 0.65 -7.45
CA THR A 92 11.67 -0.40 -7.18
C THR A 92 11.63 -1.30 -8.40
N ASN A 93 12.76 -1.47 -9.08
CA ASN A 93 12.84 -2.34 -10.25
C ASN A 93 12.80 -3.79 -9.74
N THR A 94 11.61 -4.21 -9.26
CA THR A 94 11.38 -5.51 -8.65
C THR A 94 11.72 -6.62 -9.61
N ASP A 95 11.53 -6.40 -10.91
CA ASP A 95 11.94 -7.34 -11.94
C ASP A 95 13.46 -7.50 -11.99
N ALA A 96 14.22 -6.42 -11.86
CA ALA A 96 15.67 -6.47 -11.78
C ALA A 96 16.17 -7.14 -10.49
N LEU A 97 15.50 -6.91 -9.35
CA LEU A 97 15.81 -7.57 -8.08
C LEU A 97 15.49 -9.07 -8.14
N VAL A 98 14.33 -9.45 -8.66
CA VAL A 98 13.93 -10.86 -8.84
C VAL A 98 14.84 -11.55 -9.86
N GLN A 99 15.26 -10.87 -10.93
CA GLN A 99 16.26 -11.39 -11.86
C GLN A 99 17.63 -11.55 -11.17
N GLN A 100 18.06 -10.59 -10.36
CA GLN A 100 19.28 -10.72 -9.57
C GLN A 100 19.23 -11.90 -8.62
N ASP A 101 18.12 -12.09 -7.89
CA ASP A 101 17.94 -13.23 -7.00
C ASP A 101 17.94 -14.55 -7.77
N ARG A 102 17.26 -14.62 -8.92
CA ARG A 102 17.27 -15.81 -9.79
C ARG A 102 18.67 -16.13 -10.32
N VAL A 103 19.40 -15.11 -10.78
CA VAL A 103 20.78 -15.26 -11.27
C VAL A 103 21.72 -15.64 -10.12
N ALA A 104 21.52 -15.09 -8.93
CA ALA A 104 22.29 -15.44 -7.74
C ALA A 104 22.05 -16.91 -7.34
N ILE A 105 20.80 -17.35 -7.29
CA ILE A 105 20.42 -18.75 -7.01
C ILE A 105 20.99 -19.70 -8.05
N GLN A 106 20.99 -19.33 -9.34
CA GLN A 106 21.61 -20.14 -10.40
C GLN A 106 23.15 -20.16 -10.34
N LYS A 107 23.78 -19.11 -9.82
CA LYS A 107 25.23 -19.03 -9.64
C LYS A 107 25.72 -19.74 -8.37
N VAL A 108 24.86 -19.99 -7.39
CA VAL A 108 25.15 -20.95 -6.33
C VAL A 108 25.07 -22.35 -6.95
N GLN A 109 26.12 -22.74 -7.67
CA GLN A 109 26.36 -24.15 -7.94
C GLN A 109 26.45 -24.87 -6.60
N PRO A 110 25.89 -26.09 -6.45
CA PRO A 110 26.34 -26.94 -5.35
C PRO A 110 27.84 -27.09 -5.58
N VAL A 111 28.65 -26.62 -4.63
CA VAL A 111 30.03 -27.08 -4.52
C VAL A 111 29.92 -28.59 -4.57
N ALA A 112 30.32 -29.18 -5.69
CA ALA A 112 30.46 -30.61 -5.78
C ALA A 112 31.45 -30.95 -4.68
N SER A 113 30.94 -31.49 -3.57
CA SER A 113 31.75 -32.08 -2.52
C SER A 113 32.52 -33.19 -3.22
N SER A 114 33.73 -32.88 -3.67
CA SER A 114 34.73 -33.88 -4.02
C SER A 114 34.80 -34.79 -2.81
N GLY A 115 34.29 -36.02 -2.98
CA GLY A 115 34.04 -36.95 -1.90
C GLY A 115 35.28 -37.14 -1.04
N GLY A 116 35.25 -36.57 0.17
CA GLY A 116 36.03 -37.07 1.28
C GLY A 116 35.19 -38.17 1.94
N SER A 117 35.66 -39.41 1.85
CA SER A 117 35.13 -40.51 2.66
C SER A 117 35.19 -40.09 4.13
N ILE A 118 34.03 -40.05 4.77
CA ILE A 118 33.91 -39.92 6.23
C ILE A 118 33.74 -41.34 6.75
N ASP A 119 34.81 -41.93 7.27
CA ASP A 119 34.71 -43.13 8.10
C ASP A 119 34.15 -42.74 9.47
N LEU A 120 33.07 -43.39 9.86
CA LEU A 120 32.50 -43.32 11.21
C LEU A 120 33.01 -44.55 11.98
N PHE A 121 33.79 -44.32 13.03
CA PHE A 121 34.09 -45.32 14.06
C PHE A 121 32.98 -45.31 15.12
#